data_AF-A0A9W7KTI8-F1
#
_entry.id   AF-A0A9W7KTI8-F1
#
_cell.length_a   1.000
_cell.length_b   1.000
_cell.length_c   1.000
_cell.angle_alpha   90.00
_cell.angle_beta   90.00
_cell.angle_gamma   90.00
#
_symmetry.space_group_name_H-M   'P 1'
#
loop_
_entity.id
_entity.type
_entity.pdbx_description
1 polymer ?
#
loop_
_entity_poly.entity_id
_entity_poly.type
_entity_poly.pdbx_seq_one_letter_code
_entity_poly.pdbx_strand_id
1 'polypeptide(L)'
;MKSIALLLVILSILCQARAGDEASVETPSADDDKQSPSPIIYNICESTNEELVGAYSHTHFVDDAPVWTNEEGMGIWRHFGYWYIGDYGEWPPVTFYRCVVGCEQGREEPPLEGFKNKKGYEGGPVKLQLEPCGEEGEGTGEEL
;
A
#
# COMPACT_ATOMS: atom_id res chain seq x y z
N MET A 1 -24.02 35.20 -48.14
CA MET A 1 -22.92 36.16 -48.43
C MET A 1 -22.34 36.62 -47.10
N LYS A 2 -21.06 36.61 -46.75
CA LYS A 2 -19.80 36.00 -47.21
C LYS A 2 -18.78 36.48 -46.15
N SER A 3 -17.96 35.60 -45.57
CA SER A 3 -16.68 35.89 -44.86
C SER A 3 -16.78 36.76 -43.59
N ILE A 4 -16.09 36.47 -42.49
CA ILE A 4 -14.64 36.66 -42.30
C ILE A 4 -14.15 35.62 -41.28
N ALA A 5 -13.63 34.51 -41.80
CA ALA A 5 -12.73 33.62 -41.10
C ALA A 5 -11.35 33.84 -41.73
N LEU A 6 -10.61 34.87 -41.34
CA LEU A 6 -9.20 35.07 -41.75
C LEU A 6 -8.60 36.29 -41.03
N LEU A 7 -8.01 36.12 -39.85
CA LEU A 7 -6.94 36.97 -39.30
C LEU A 7 -6.59 36.44 -37.91
N LEU A 8 -5.29 36.30 -37.61
CA LEU A 8 -4.64 35.64 -36.46
C LEU A 8 -4.09 34.23 -36.72
N VAL A 9 -3.90 33.88 -37.99
CA VAL A 9 -2.64 33.25 -38.42
C VAL A 9 -1.68 34.41 -38.69
N ILE A 10 -0.38 34.27 -38.40
CA ILE A 10 0.71 35.27 -38.52
C ILE A 10 1.02 36.02 -37.21
N LEU A 11 1.52 35.29 -36.21
CA LEU A 11 2.61 35.77 -35.36
C LEU A 11 3.66 34.66 -35.20
N SER A 12 4.15 34.18 -36.35
CA SER A 12 5.44 33.51 -36.43
C SER A 12 6.51 34.56 -36.15
N ILE A 13 7.41 34.34 -35.20
CA ILE A 13 8.82 34.78 -35.31
C ILE A 13 9.64 34.15 -34.15
N LEU A 14 10.61 33.33 -34.58
CA LEU A 14 11.92 33.10 -33.98
C LEU A 14 12.00 32.44 -32.59
N CYS A 15 12.07 31.10 -32.61
CA CYS A 15 13.14 30.42 -31.86
C CYS A 15 13.73 29.30 -32.74
N GLN A 16 14.60 29.69 -33.67
CA GLN A 16 15.60 28.80 -34.25
C GLN A 16 16.87 28.95 -33.41
N ALA A 17 17.25 27.88 -32.72
CA ALA A 17 18.62 27.63 -32.26
C ALA A 17 18.94 26.20 -32.69
N ARG A 18 19.56 26.03 -33.85
CA ARG A 18 21.01 26.02 -34.11
C ARG A 18 21.65 24.72 -33.61
N ALA A 19 22.11 23.97 -34.61
CA ALA A 19 22.87 22.73 -34.54
C ALA A 19 24.03 22.77 -33.53
N GLY A 20 24.23 21.64 -32.87
CA GLY A 20 25.39 21.33 -32.05
C GLY A 20 25.58 19.81 -31.98
N ASP A 21 26.50 19.35 -32.81
CA ASP A 21 27.42 18.22 -32.65
C ASP A 21 26.91 16.86 -32.13
N GLU A 22 26.99 15.90 -33.05
CA GLU A 22 26.90 14.46 -32.84
C GLU A 22 28.16 13.98 -32.11
N ALA A 23 28.08 13.80 -30.79
CA ALA A 23 29.01 12.96 -30.05
C ALA A 23 28.23 11.77 -29.50
N SER A 24 28.29 10.65 -30.24
CA SER A 24 27.92 9.33 -29.73
C SER A 24 28.78 9.03 -28.49
N VAL A 25 28.19 9.24 -27.32
CA VAL A 25 28.61 8.53 -26.11
C VAL A 25 27.77 7.27 -26.07
N GLU A 26 28.43 6.14 -26.30
CA GLU A 26 27.87 4.82 -26.06
C GLU A 26 27.39 4.77 -24.61
N THR A 27 26.07 4.80 -24.44
CA THR A 27 25.44 4.52 -23.15
C THR A 27 25.67 3.03 -22.89
N PRO A 28 26.33 2.62 -21.80
CA PRO A 28 26.33 1.22 -21.42
C PRO A 28 24.88 0.82 -21.13
N SER A 29 24.35 -0.13 -21.90
CA SER A 29 23.17 -0.89 -21.52
C SER A 29 23.46 -1.58 -20.20
N ALA A 30 23.02 -0.97 -19.11
CA ALA A 30 22.66 -1.74 -17.94
C ALA A 30 21.32 -2.40 -18.29
N ASP A 31 21.37 -3.70 -18.57
CA ASP A 31 20.24 -4.60 -18.40
C ASP A 31 19.85 -4.57 -16.93
N ASP A 32 19.11 -3.53 -16.55
CA ASP A 32 18.47 -3.38 -15.25
C ASP A 32 17.19 -4.21 -15.32
N ASP A 33 17.31 -5.48 -14.96
CA ASP A 33 16.19 -6.34 -14.61
C ASP A 33 15.44 -5.63 -13.47
N LYS A 34 14.51 -4.73 -13.82
CA LYS A 34 13.59 -4.10 -12.90
C LYS A 34 12.65 -5.19 -12.40
N GLN A 35 13.14 -5.94 -11.42
CA GLN A 35 12.32 -6.79 -10.57
C GLN A 35 11.29 -5.86 -9.92
N SER A 36 10.09 -5.79 -10.51
CA SER A 36 8.97 -5.07 -9.93
C SER A 36 8.77 -5.64 -8.53
N PRO A 37 8.77 -4.81 -7.47
CA PRO A 37 8.60 -5.33 -6.11
C PRO A 37 7.26 -6.05 -6.05
N SER A 38 7.26 -7.27 -5.51
CA SER A 38 6.04 -8.01 -5.26
C SER A 38 5.11 -7.20 -4.34
N PRO A 39 3.79 -7.25 -4.54
CA PRO A 39 2.86 -6.52 -3.69
C PRO A 39 2.99 -7.00 -2.24
N ILE A 40 3.02 -6.05 -1.29
CA ILE A 40 3.07 -6.35 0.14
C ILE A 40 1.70 -6.89 0.57
N ILE A 41 1.71 -8.09 1.16
CA ILE A 41 0.55 -8.72 1.76
C ILE A 41 0.81 -8.83 3.26
N TYR A 42 -0.15 -8.36 4.05
CA TYR A 42 -0.16 -8.60 5.50
C TYR A 42 -1.08 -9.76 5.82
N ASN A 43 -0.74 -10.56 6.80
CA ASN A 43 -1.55 -11.68 7.26
C ASN A 43 -1.81 -11.56 8.75
N ILE A 44 -3.02 -11.91 9.17
CA ILE A 44 -3.39 -12.16 10.56
C ILE A 44 -3.78 -13.61 10.65
N CYS A 45 -3.05 -14.38 11.47
CA CYS A 45 -3.24 -15.84 11.55
C CYS A 45 -4.05 -16.28 12.76
N GLU A 46 -4.13 -15.43 13.78
CA GLU A 46 -4.87 -15.71 14.99
C GLU A 46 -5.51 -14.43 15.50
N SER A 47 -6.80 -14.51 15.82
CA SER A 47 -7.59 -13.44 16.41
C SER A 47 -8.84 -14.04 17.05
N THR A 48 -9.36 -13.40 18.09
CA THR A 48 -10.65 -13.77 18.68
C THR A 48 -11.83 -13.43 17.78
N ASN A 49 -11.69 -12.42 16.91
CA ASN A 49 -12.62 -12.21 15.80
C ASN A 49 -12.07 -12.94 14.57
N GLU A 50 -12.79 -13.96 14.11
CA GLU A 50 -12.45 -14.79 12.94
C GLU A 50 -12.44 -13.99 11.64
N GLU A 51 -13.27 -12.94 11.52
CA GLU A 51 -13.31 -12.08 10.33
C GLU A 51 -11.99 -11.33 10.10
N LEU A 52 -11.19 -11.15 11.15
CA LEU A 52 -9.87 -10.53 11.03
C LEU A 52 -8.81 -11.46 10.48
N VAL A 53 -9.01 -12.78 10.55
CA VAL A 53 -8.04 -13.77 10.09
C VAL A 53 -8.01 -13.77 8.57
N GLY A 54 -6.81 -13.82 8.00
CA GLY A 54 -6.60 -13.91 6.55
C GLY A 54 -5.56 -12.95 5.99
N ALA A 55 -5.51 -12.92 4.66
CA ALA A 55 -4.59 -12.10 3.89
C ALA A 55 -5.21 -10.74 3.55
N TYR A 56 -4.42 -9.68 3.76
CA TYR A 56 -4.76 -8.29 3.53
C TYR A 56 -3.94 -7.80 2.35
N SER A 57 -4.62 -7.49 1.25
CA SER A 57 -4.01 -7.00 0.03
C SER A 57 -4.20 -5.48 -0.08
N HIS A 58 -3.25 -4.79 -0.72
CA HIS A 58 -3.35 -3.35 -0.90
C HIS A 58 -4.54 -3.03 -1.81
N THR A 59 -5.43 -2.17 -1.34
CA THR A 59 -6.68 -1.85 -2.02
C THR A 59 -6.64 -0.46 -2.64
N HIS A 60 -6.33 0.57 -1.85
CA HIS A 60 -6.31 1.97 -2.29
C HIS A 60 -5.56 2.85 -1.29
N PHE A 61 -5.44 4.15 -1.59
CA PHE A 61 -4.89 5.16 -0.69
C PHE A 61 -5.99 6.06 -0.10
N VAL A 62 -5.84 6.43 1.17
CA VAL A 62 -6.64 7.46 1.86
C VAL A 62 -5.68 8.40 2.59
N ASP A 63 -5.77 9.71 2.34
CA ASP A 63 -4.88 10.73 2.93
C ASP A 63 -3.38 10.37 2.81
N ASP A 64 -2.97 10.00 1.59
CA ASP A 64 -1.62 9.55 1.25
C ASP A 64 -1.11 8.36 2.08
N ALA A 65 -2.04 7.59 2.67
CA ALA A 65 -1.75 6.37 3.40
C ALA A 65 -2.34 5.15 2.66
N PRO A 66 -1.58 4.07 2.49
CA PRO A 66 -2.11 2.84 1.92
C PRO A 66 -3.13 2.20 2.87
N VAL A 67 -4.14 1.57 2.27
CA VAL A 67 -5.16 0.77 2.93
C VAL A 67 -5.08 -0.64 2.39
N TRP A 68 -5.09 -1.61 3.30
CA TRP A 68 -5.19 -3.02 2.95
C TRP A 68 -6.50 -3.59 3.46
N THR A 69 -7.16 -4.44 2.68
CA THR A 69 -8.39 -5.13 3.11
C THR A 69 -8.32 -6.63 2.84
N ASN A 70 -9.02 -7.42 3.65
CA ASN A 70 -9.24 -8.85 3.40
C ASN A 70 -10.60 -9.10 2.72
N GLU A 71 -10.93 -10.37 2.48
CA GLU A 71 -12.18 -10.79 1.82
C GLU A 71 -13.44 -10.48 2.65
N GLU A 72 -13.30 -10.44 3.98
CA GLU A 72 -14.38 -10.16 4.93
C GLU A 72 -14.66 -8.66 5.12
N GLY A 73 -13.94 -7.78 4.41
CA GLY A 73 -14.10 -6.33 4.54
C GLY A 73 -13.40 -5.73 5.77
N MET A 74 -12.59 -6.51 6.48
CA MET A 74 -11.69 -5.98 7.49
C MET A 74 -10.54 -5.24 6.83
N GLY A 75 -10.02 -4.21 7.50
CA GLY A 75 -8.99 -3.35 6.96
C GLY A 75 -7.86 -3.02 7.92
N ILE A 76 -6.75 -2.62 7.32
CA ILE A 76 -5.59 -1.99 7.96
C ILE A 76 -5.46 -0.60 7.36
N TRP A 77 -5.60 0.44 8.17
CA TRP A 77 -5.59 1.83 7.69
C TRP A 77 -4.88 2.77 8.66
N ARG A 78 -4.48 3.94 8.14
CA ARG A 78 -3.88 5.01 8.93
C ARG A 78 -4.86 6.15 9.15
N HIS A 79 -4.91 6.67 10.37
CA HIS A 79 -5.68 7.86 10.70
C HIS A 79 -4.96 8.70 11.77
N PHE A 80 -4.83 10.02 11.54
CA PHE A 80 -4.00 10.92 12.36
C PHE A 80 -2.56 10.40 12.60
N GLY A 81 -2.02 9.69 11.62
CA GLY A 81 -0.66 9.13 11.67
C GLY A 81 -0.51 7.85 12.49
N TYR A 82 -1.59 7.25 12.99
CA TYR A 82 -1.55 5.95 13.68
C TYR A 82 -2.24 4.86 12.85
N TRP A 83 -1.76 3.64 12.99
CA TRP A 83 -2.33 2.46 12.33
C TRP A 83 -3.44 1.83 13.14
N TYR A 84 -4.47 1.36 12.45
CA TYR A 84 -5.67 0.74 12.98
C TYR A 84 -6.00 -0.55 12.24
N ILE A 85 -6.69 -1.45 12.94
CA ILE A 85 -7.24 -2.69 12.38
C ILE A 85 -8.71 -2.79 12.82
N GLY A 86 -9.58 -3.21 11.92
CA GLY A 86 -11.00 -3.41 12.21
C GLY A 86 -11.87 -3.50 10.97
N ASP A 87 -13.18 -3.33 11.15
CA ASP A 87 -14.15 -3.34 10.06
C ASP A 87 -14.01 -2.08 9.21
N TYR A 88 -13.75 -2.28 7.93
CA TYR A 88 -13.59 -1.24 6.93
C TYR A 88 -14.71 -1.28 5.87
N GLY A 89 -15.66 -2.21 6.00
CA GLY A 89 -16.83 -2.35 5.11
C GLY A 89 -17.93 -1.32 5.41
N GLU A 90 -17.98 -0.79 6.64
CA GLU A 90 -18.93 0.26 7.03
C GLU A 90 -18.26 1.64 7.16
N TRP A 91 -19.03 2.71 6.89
CA TRP A 91 -18.57 4.09 7.09
C TRP A 91 -19.36 4.79 8.20
N PRO A 92 -18.71 5.28 9.28
CA PRO A 92 -17.26 5.26 9.52
C PRO A 92 -16.70 3.87 9.90
N PRO A 93 -15.43 3.56 9.61
CA PRO A 93 -14.82 2.27 9.95
C PRO A 93 -14.89 1.96 11.44
N VAL A 94 -15.17 0.70 11.78
CA VAL A 94 -15.21 0.25 13.18
C VAL A 94 -13.81 -0.21 13.59
N THR A 95 -13.16 0.59 14.41
CA THR A 95 -11.85 0.23 14.97
C THR A 95 -11.96 -0.86 16.04
N PHE A 96 -11.22 -1.96 15.88
CA PHE A 96 -11.00 -2.97 16.91
C PHE A 96 -9.65 -2.80 17.60
N TYR A 97 -8.60 -2.48 16.85
CA TYR A 97 -7.25 -2.29 17.37
C TYR A 97 -6.65 -0.97 16.92
N ARG A 98 -5.82 -0.39 17.79
CA ARG A 98 -4.93 0.72 17.47
C ARG A 98 -3.50 0.32 17.79
N CYS A 99 -2.57 0.71 16.94
CA CYS A 99 -1.16 0.62 17.25
C CYS A 99 -0.78 1.57 18.40
N VAL A 100 -0.16 1.04 19.46
CA VAL A 100 0.28 1.82 20.63
C VAL A 100 1.76 1.64 20.96
N VAL A 101 2.35 0.47 20.73
CA VAL A 101 3.73 0.15 21.10
C VAL A 101 4.61 0.03 19.85
N GLY A 102 5.70 0.81 19.75
CA GLY A 102 6.55 0.79 18.55
C GLY A 102 5.90 1.44 17.32
N CYS A 103 4.92 2.32 17.56
CA CYS A 103 4.11 2.95 16.53
C CYS A 103 4.50 4.43 16.41
N GLU A 104 5.44 4.72 15.52
CA GLU A 104 5.81 6.09 15.19
C GLU A 104 4.68 6.75 14.40
N GLN A 105 4.38 8.00 14.74
CA GLN A 105 3.35 8.76 14.03
C GLN A 105 3.81 9.03 12.60
N GLY A 106 2.93 8.76 11.63
CA GLY A 106 3.21 9.03 10.22
C GLY A 106 4.04 7.96 9.52
N ARG A 107 4.29 6.82 10.16
CA ARG A 107 4.92 5.67 9.52
C ARG A 107 4.19 5.30 8.22
N GLU A 108 4.95 4.99 7.17
CA GLU A 108 4.43 4.67 5.83
C GLU A 108 3.73 3.32 5.78
N GLU A 109 4.21 2.37 6.59
CA GLU A 109 3.68 1.01 6.67
C GLU A 109 3.23 0.66 8.09
N PRO A 110 2.22 -0.21 8.26
CA PRO A 110 1.84 -0.70 9.57
C PRO A 110 2.99 -1.51 10.19
N PRO A 111 3.28 -1.33 11.49
CA PRO A 111 4.22 -2.20 12.18
C PRO A 111 3.63 -3.60 12.33
N LEU A 112 4.48 -4.61 12.49
CA LEU A 112 4.03 -5.99 12.61
C LEU A 112 3.43 -6.31 14.00
N GLU A 113 3.78 -5.52 15.01
CA GLU A 113 3.43 -5.73 16.40
C GLU A 113 3.00 -4.43 17.07
N GLY A 114 2.48 -4.54 18.30
CA GLY A 114 2.18 -3.37 19.14
C GLY A 114 0.76 -2.83 19.02
N PHE A 115 -0.12 -3.54 18.31
CA PHE A 115 -1.55 -3.30 18.32
C PHE A 115 -2.16 -3.65 19.68
N LYS A 116 -3.06 -2.77 20.13
CA LYS A 116 -3.82 -2.91 21.38
C LYS A 116 -5.28 -2.69 21.08
N ASN A 117 -6.13 -3.42 21.80
CA ASN A 117 -7.57 -3.31 21.65
C ASN A 117 -8.03 -1.87 21.93
N LYS A 118 -9.03 -1.45 21.18
CA LYS A 118 -9.84 -0.30 21.53
C LYS A 118 -10.56 -0.58 22.86
N LYS A 119 -10.73 0.46 23.67
CA LYS A 119 -11.52 0.39 24.90
C LYS A 119 -12.94 -0.13 24.59
N GLY A 120 -13.33 -1.20 25.25
CA GLY A 120 -14.64 -1.85 25.07
C GLY A 120 -14.68 -2.96 24.02
N TYR A 121 -13.56 -3.25 23.34
CA TYR A 121 -13.42 -4.41 22.48
C TYR A 121 -12.64 -5.51 23.21
N GLU A 122 -13.25 -6.69 23.37
CA GLU A 122 -12.68 -7.84 24.08
C GLU A 122 -12.03 -8.84 23.10
N GLY A 123 -11.03 -8.38 22.35
CA GLY A 123 -10.20 -9.25 21.52
C GLY A 123 -8.95 -9.76 22.24
N GLY A 124 -8.36 -10.85 21.75
CA GLY A 124 -6.98 -11.22 22.06
C GLY A 124 -5.96 -10.25 21.45
N PRO A 125 -4.66 -10.42 21.73
CA PRO A 125 -3.63 -9.69 21.00
C PRO A 125 -3.68 -10.04 19.50
N VAL A 126 -3.44 -9.04 18.64
CA VAL A 126 -3.31 -9.23 17.19
C VAL A 126 -1.89 -8.94 16.74
N LYS A 127 -1.40 -9.73 15.80
CA LYS A 127 -0.08 -9.59 15.18
C LYS A 127 -0.24 -9.63 13.66
N LEU A 128 0.43 -8.69 12.98
CA LEU A 128 0.58 -8.73 11.53
C LEU A 128 1.86 -9.49 11.19
N GLN A 129 1.84 -10.21 10.08
CA GLN A 129 3.03 -10.86 9.53
C GLN A 129 3.02 -10.81 8.01
N LEU A 130 4.21 -10.80 7.42
CA LEU A 130 4.36 -10.79 5.95
C LEU A 130 4.32 -12.21 5.37
N GLU A 131 4.71 -13.19 6.17
CA GLU A 131 4.61 -14.60 5.81
C GLU A 131 3.15 -15.03 5.85
N PRO A 132 2.69 -15.82 4.86
CA PRO A 132 1.35 -16.38 4.89
C PRO A 132 1.17 -17.21 6.17
N CYS A 133 -0.06 -17.28 6.66
CA CYS A 133 -0.40 -18.22 7.71
C CYS A 133 -0.07 -19.61 7.18
N GLY A 134 0.90 -20.28 7.79
CA GLY A 134 1.22 -21.64 7.40
C GLY A 134 -0.06 -22.47 7.47
N GLU A 135 -0.35 -23.22 6.40
CA GLU A 135 -1.03 -24.49 6.63
C GLU A 135 -0.16 -25.19 7.66
N GLU A 136 -0.75 -25.59 8.79
CA GLU A 136 -0.07 -26.19 9.94
C GLU A 136 1.14 -26.97 9.48
N GLY A 137 2.33 -26.58 9.94
CA GLY A 137 3.57 -27.21 9.52
C GLY A 137 3.39 -28.73 9.55
N GLU A 138 3.32 -29.33 8.37
CA GLU A 138 3.42 -30.77 8.18
C GLU A 138 4.86 -31.10 8.60
N GLY A 139 5.00 -31.29 9.92
CA GLY A 139 6.21 -31.80 10.52
C GLY A 139 6.41 -33.19 9.96
N THR A 140 7.19 -33.29 8.89
CA THR A 140 7.90 -34.51 8.54
C THR A 140 8.96 -34.73 9.60
N GLY A 141 8.49 -35.19 10.77
CA GLY A 141 9.30 -36.01 11.64
C GLY A 141 9.56 -37.32 10.90
N GLU A 142 10.74 -37.43 10.31
CA GLU A 142 11.37 -38.73 10.09
C GLU A 142 12.85 -38.58 10.44
N GLU A 143 13.11 -38.58 11.74
CA GLU A 143 14.34 -39.16 12.28
C GLU A 143 14.11 -40.67 12.31
N LEU A 144 14.77 -41.41 11.41
CA LEU A 144 15.56 -42.64 11.63
C LEU A 144 15.90 -43.33 10.30
#